data_AF-A0A379Y2M1-F1
#
_entry.id   AF-A0A379Y2M1-F1
#
_cell.length_a   1.000
_cell.length_b   1.000
_cell.length_c   1.000
_cell.angle_alpha   90.00
_cell.angle_beta   90.00
_cell.angle_gamma   90.00
#
_symmetry.space_group_name_H-M   'P 1'
#
loop_
_entity.id
_entity.type
_entity.pdbx_description
1 polymer ?
#
loop_
_entity_poly.entity_id
_entity_poly.type
_entity_poly.pdbx_seq_one_letter_code
_entity_poly.pdbx_strand_id
1 'polypeptide(L)'
;MKTFFLHAEIQEDREILSSVLERHFDSGLFKQFSITYNQDRDFSRIDISDNVSIEMMKNFISEVPEGHRMLQTLATNIEESEYNWQDLYLASS
;
A
#
# COMPACT_ATOMS: atom_id res chain seq x y z
N MET A 1 -13.66 6.88 -1.70
CA MET A 1 -12.22 6.68 -1.48
C MET A 1 -12.03 5.22 -1.13
N LYS A 2 -10.99 4.61 -1.69
CA LYS A 2 -10.64 3.20 -1.48
C LYS A 2 -9.43 3.15 -0.56
N THR A 3 -9.44 2.22 0.38
CA THR A 3 -8.36 2.05 1.36
C THR A 3 -7.61 0.76 1.07
N PHE A 4 -6.29 0.86 1.04
CA PHE A 4 -5.36 -0.24 0.95
C PHE A 4 -4.50 -0.26 2.21
N PHE A 5 -4.24 -1.46 2.73
CA PHE A 5 -3.29 -1.66 3.82
C PHE A 5 -2.06 -2.37 3.28
N LEU A 6 -0.89 -1.92 3.70
CA LEU A 6 0.39 -2.41 3.21
C LEU A 6 1.41 -2.43 4.32
N HIS A 7 2.09 -3.55 4.52
CA HIS A 7 3.28 -3.62 5.34
C HIS A 7 4.53 -3.51 4.46
N ALA A 8 5.49 -2.71 4.92
CA ALA A 8 6.80 -2.56 4.30
C ALA A 8 7.83 -2.63 5.43
N GLU A 9 8.76 -3.58 5.32
CA GLU A 9 9.75 -3.83 6.37
C GLU A 9 10.81 -2.75 6.48
N ILE A 10 11.11 -2.08 5.36
CA ILE A 10 12.13 -1.05 5.28
C ILE A 10 11.43 0.30 5.12
N GLN A 11 11.89 1.31 5.86
CA GLN A 11 11.35 2.67 5.76
C GLN A 11 11.49 3.24 4.34
N GLU A 12 12.63 2.98 3.70
CA GLU A 12 12.93 3.40 2.33
C GLU A 12 11.86 2.91 1.33
N ASP A 13 11.34 1.70 1.49
CA ASP A 13 10.27 1.16 0.62
C ASP A 13 9.00 2.02 0.68
N ARG A 14 8.67 2.57 1.86
CA ARG A 14 7.51 3.47 2.03
C ARG A 14 7.74 4.82 1.34
N GLU A 15 8.96 5.34 1.41
CA GLU A 15 9.35 6.60 0.77
C GLU A 15 9.35 6.47 -0.75
N ILE A 16 9.83 5.33 -1.28
CA ILE A 16 9.78 5.02 -2.71
C ILE A 16 8.33 4.86 -3.15
N LEU A 17 7.50 4.12 -2.42
CA LEU A 17 6.07 3.98 -2.75
C LEU A 17 5.35 5.34 -2.77
N SER A 18 5.63 6.22 -1.80
CA SER A 18 5.11 7.59 -1.81
C SER A 18 5.49 8.31 -3.09
N SER A 19 6.76 8.25 -3.48
CA SER A 19 7.28 8.89 -4.70
C SER A 19 6.64 8.32 -5.98
N VAL A 20 6.38 7.00 -6.02
CA VAL A 20 5.68 6.36 -7.15
C VAL A 20 4.24 6.86 -7.25
N LEU A 21 3.52 6.92 -6.12
CA LEU A 21 2.14 7.41 -6.09
C LEU A 21 2.05 8.91 -6.44
N GLU A 22 2.97 9.74 -5.96
CA GLU A 22 3.07 11.17 -6.32
C GLU A 22 3.21 11.36 -7.83
N ARG A 23 4.12 10.62 -8.48
CA ARG A 23 4.31 10.71 -9.92
C ARG A 23 3.05 10.35 -10.72
N HIS A 24 2.33 9.31 -10.29
CA HIS A 24 1.08 8.91 -10.94
C HIS A 24 -0.05 9.90 -10.66
N PHE A 25 -0.09 10.49 -9.47
CA PHE A 25 -0.99 11.61 -9.14
C PHE A 25 -0.75 12.81 -10.05
N ASP A 26 0.50 13.23 -10.22
CA ASP A 26 0.88 14.38 -11.05
C ASP A 26 0.56 14.16 -12.54
N SER A 27 0.61 12.91 -13.01
CA SER A 27 0.18 12.54 -14.37
C SER A 27 -1.34 12.55 -14.57
N GLY A 28 -2.12 12.73 -13.50
CA GLY A 28 -3.59 12.76 -13.52
C GLY A 28 -4.25 11.38 -13.54
N LEU A 29 -3.51 10.30 -13.26
CA LEU A 29 -4.04 8.93 -13.25
C LEU A 29 -5.13 8.74 -12.17
N PHE A 30 -5.01 9.47 -11.06
CA PHE A 30 -6.02 9.56 -10.00
C PHE A 30 -6.00 10.95 -9.36
N LYS A 31 -7.09 11.31 -8.65
CA LYS A 31 -7.37 12.71 -8.24
C LYS A 31 -7.02 13.04 -6.79
N GLN A 32 -6.79 12.02 -5.97
CA GLN A 32 -6.49 12.15 -4.55
C GLN A 32 -5.85 10.86 -4.04
N PHE A 33 -4.89 11.00 -3.14
CA PHE A 33 -4.33 9.93 -2.32
C PHE A 33 -3.75 10.49 -1.02
N SER A 34 -3.63 9.63 0.00
CA SER A 34 -2.93 9.90 1.25
C SER A 34 -2.33 8.62 1.80
N ILE A 35 -1.15 8.73 2.40
CA ILE A 35 -0.44 7.61 3.04
C ILE A 35 -0.28 7.94 4.52
N THR A 36 -0.71 7.05 5.39
CA THR A 36 -0.57 7.16 6.85
C THR A 36 0.15 5.94 7.38
N TYR A 37 1.28 6.13 8.05
CA TYR A 37 2.00 5.04 8.70
C TYR A 37 1.52 4.88 10.16
N ASN A 38 1.02 3.69 10.49
CA ASN A 38 0.69 3.28 11.84
C ASN A 38 1.92 2.62 12.47
N GLN A 39 2.62 3.36 13.33
CA GLN A 39 3.85 2.89 14.00
C GLN A 39 3.57 1.74 14.98
N ASP A 40 2.45 1.78 15.70
CA ASP A 40 2.14 0.79 16.74
C ASP A 40 1.91 -0.61 16.18
N ARG A 41 1.39 -0.69 14.95
CA ARG A 41 1.06 -1.96 14.26
C ARG A 41 1.93 -2.23 13.04
N ASP A 42 2.87 -1.33 12.77
CA ASP A 42 3.84 -1.38 11.68
C ASP A 42 3.21 -1.63 10.30
N PHE A 43 2.29 -0.77 9.88
CA PHE A 43 1.74 -0.79 8.53
C PHE A 43 1.41 0.59 7.98
N SER A 44 1.32 0.71 6.67
CA SER A 44 0.86 1.89 5.95
C SER A 44 -0.58 1.70 5.49
N ARG A 45 -1.43 2.66 5.82
CA ARG A 45 -2.77 2.83 5.26
C ARG A 45 -2.68 3.81 4.10
N ILE A 46 -3.18 3.41 2.95
CA ILE A 46 -3.22 4.21 1.73
C ILE A 46 -4.67 4.42 1.35
N ASP A 47 -5.16 5.64 1.51
CA ASP A 47 -6.47 6.03 0.99
C ASP A 47 -6.29 6.69 -0.37
N ILE A 48 -6.98 6.21 -1.41
CA ILE A 48 -6.78 6.65 -2.79
C ILE A 48 -8.11 6.73 -3.54
N SER A 49 -8.11 7.38 -4.70
CA SER A 49 -9.30 7.54 -5.55
C SER A 49 -9.94 6.19 -5.90
N ASP A 50 -11.28 6.13 -5.94
CA ASP A 50 -12.03 4.86 -6.11
C ASP A 50 -11.77 4.16 -7.45
N ASN A 51 -11.34 4.91 -8.47
CA ASN A 51 -10.98 4.41 -9.79
C ASN A 51 -9.69 3.58 -9.80
N VAL A 52 -8.87 3.63 -8.74
CA VAL A 52 -7.67 2.80 -8.63
C VAL A 52 -8.06 1.36 -8.29
N SER A 53 -7.82 0.43 -9.21
CA SER A 53 -8.06 -1.00 -8.98
C SER A 53 -6.95 -1.64 -8.14
N ILE A 54 -7.20 -2.87 -7.66
CA ILE A 54 -6.16 -3.67 -6.98
C ILE A 54 -4.97 -3.92 -7.93
N GLU A 55 -5.24 -4.19 -9.21
CA GLU A 55 -4.20 -4.41 -10.21
C GLU A 55 -3.36 -3.16 -10.45
N MET A 56 -3.98 -1.98 -10.49
CA MET A 56 -3.23 -0.71 -10.58
C MET A 56 -2.33 -0.51 -9.36
N MET A 57 -2.84 -0.79 -8.15
CA MET A 57 -2.04 -0.68 -6.93
C MET A 57 -0.88 -1.67 -6.91
N LYS A 58 -1.09 -2.92 -7.36
CA LYS A 58 -0.02 -3.91 -7.53
C LYS A 58 1.05 -3.44 -8.52
N ASN A 59 0.63 -2.80 -9.62
CA ASN A 59 1.57 -2.21 -10.58
C ASN A 59 2.40 -1.09 -9.93
N PHE A 60 1.79 -0.19 -9.17
CA PHE A 60 2.52 0.86 -8.45
C PHE A 60 3.54 0.28 -7.47
N ILE A 61 3.15 -0.75 -6.71
CA ILE A 61 4.04 -1.43 -5.76
C ILE A 61 5.20 -2.13 -6.49
N SER A 62 4.96 -2.69 -7.68
CA SER A 62 5.99 -3.37 -8.47
C SER A 62 7.11 -2.45 -8.98
N GLU A 63 6.90 -1.13 -8.94
CA GLU A 63 7.93 -0.15 -9.30
C GLU A 63 8.93 0.10 -8.16
N VAL A 64 8.66 -0.40 -6.95
CA VAL A 64 9.63 -0.37 -5.85
C VAL A 64 10.66 -1.50 -6.06
N PRO A 65 11.98 -1.20 -6.10
CA PRO A 65 13.03 -2.18 -6.39
C PRO A 65 12.97 -3.39 -5.44
N GLU A 66 12.97 -4.62 -5.98
CA GLU A 66 12.79 -5.91 -5.27
C GLU A 66 12.15 -5.79 -3.86
N GLY A 67 10.94 -5.21 -3.83
CA GLY A 67 10.07 -5.22 -2.67
C GLY A 67 9.40 -6.59 -2.53
N HIS A 68 10.15 -7.63 -2.16
CA HIS A 68 9.61 -9.00 -2.03
C HIS A 68 8.43 -9.11 -1.03
N ARG A 69 8.20 -8.10 -0.18
CA ARG A 69 7.30 -8.20 0.99
C ARG A 69 6.06 -7.28 0.95
N MET A 70 6.05 -6.22 0.14
CA MET A 70 4.89 -5.32 0.05
C MET A 70 3.70 -5.97 -0.69
N LEU A 71 3.95 -6.71 -1.78
CA LEU A 71 2.88 -7.32 -2.58
C LEU A 71 2.06 -8.37 -1.80
N GLN A 72 2.65 -9.03 -0.80
CA GLN A 72 1.99 -10.09 -0.02
C GLN A 72 0.97 -9.56 0.99
N THR A 73 1.03 -8.27 1.35
CA THR A 73 0.25 -7.71 2.46
C THR A 73 -0.84 -6.73 2.01
N LEU A 74 -1.05 -6.61 0.70
CA LEU A 74 -2.07 -5.74 0.11
C LEU A 74 -3.48 -6.27 0.42
N ALA A 75 -4.16 -5.65 1.37
CA ALA A 75 -5.56 -5.95 1.71
C ALA A 75 -6.49 -4.78 1.34
N THR A 76 -7.69 -5.11 0.86
CA THR A 76 -8.79 -4.16 0.59
C THR A 76 -10.07 -4.65 1.23
N ASN A 77 -10.96 -3.74 1.64
CA ASN A 77 -12.28 -4.04 2.21
C ASN A 77 -12.26 -4.81 3.56
N ILE A 78 -11.23 -4.57 4.36
CA ILE A 78 -11.16 -4.98 5.76
C ILE A 78 -11.17 -3.73 6.64
N GLU A 79 -11.69 -3.82 7.86
CA GLU A 79 -11.53 -2.70 8.79
C GLU A 79 -10.06 -2.55 9.21
N GLU A 80 -9.63 -1.32 9.50
CA GLU A 80 -8.27 -1.07 9.99
C GLU A 80 -7.97 -1.86 11.27
N SER A 81 -8.96 -2.00 12.15
CA SER A 81 -8.90 -2.84 13.36
C SER A 81 -8.56 -4.29 13.05
N GLU A 82 -9.06 -4.83 11.93
CA GLU A 82 -8.92 -6.22 11.52
C GLU A 82 -7.61 -6.51 10.77
N TYR A 83 -6.90 -5.47 10.31
CA TYR A 83 -5.68 -5.68 9.55
C TYR A 83 -4.50 -6.15 10.42
N ASN A 84 -4.20 -7.45 10.37
CA ASN A 84 -2.99 -8.02 10.93
C ASN A 84 -2.10 -8.56 9.80
N TRP A 85 -1.08 -7.79 9.41
CA TRP A 85 -0.17 -8.20 8.34
C TRP A 85 0.61 -9.47 8.69
N GLN A 86 0.90 -9.72 9.98
CA GLN A 86 1.61 -10.91 10.43
C GLN A 86 0.79 -12.17 10.17
N ASP A 87 -0.51 -12.14 10.49
CA ASP A 87 -1.41 -13.26 10.24
C ASP A 87 -1.55 -13.53 8.73
N LEU A 88 -1.65 -12.46 7.92
CA LEU A 88 -1.73 -12.57 6.46
C LEU A 88 -0.44 -13.12 5.84
N TYR A 89 0.72 -12.69 6.35
CA TYR A 89 2.02 -13.16 5.91
C TYR A 89 2.24 -14.64 6.24
N LEU A 90 1.94 -15.04 7.49
CA LEU A 90 2.08 -16.42 7.95
C LEU A 90 1.07 -17.38 7.29
N ALA A 91 -0.13 -16.91 6.93
CA ALA A 91 -1.12 -17.72 6.21
C ALA A 91 -0.75 -17.99 4.74
N SER A 92 0.16 -17.18 4.18
CA SER A 92 0.64 -17.28 2.79
C SER A 92 1.94 -18.10 2.65
N SER A 93 2.48 -18.58 3.77
CA SER A 93 3.75 -19.31 3.92
C SER A 93 3.51 -20.82 4.06
#